data_AF-A0A7V3LHG2-F1
#
_entry.id   AF-A0A7V3LHG2-F1
#
_cell.length_a   1.000
_cell.length_b   1.000
_cell.length_c   1.000
_cell.angle_alpha   90.00
_cell.angle_beta   90.00
_cell.angle_gamma   90.00
#
_symmetry.space_group_name_H-M   'P 1'
#
loop_
_entity.id
_entity.type
_entity.pdbx_description
1 polymer ?
#
loop_
_entity_poly.entity_id
_entity_poly.type
_entity_poly.pdbx_seq_one_letter_code
_entity_poly.pdbx_strand_id
1 'polypeptide(L)'
;MIGDRPRDVCSVCGHIFYQNPLPAAAALVLDDDRRVLLVRRKHPPSQGKWCLPIGFAEMGETIAEAALRELKEEAGITGRVVRLIDADSWSSQFYGDLLVVTFEVEKVSGSETAGDDADEVRYFPIDQLPPLAFPSNEKAIRLCADLHEDDWAIRDSFRSLEEGSGERMLSDTLVGFVSESAAYVARLWLADVRSNRTTTGYMRLDPDSLLEECATGLKLLGRWLEGESTDEEIRSFYRALGRRRRAQGVRSYEMLSAVMLLKKHIWTYARSQGVWQRPVDTYRVMELQSRFAVYFDKAVYHLMRGYEETAKGSET
;
A
#
# COMPACT_ATOMS: atom_id res chain seq x y z
N MET A 1 41.06 32.17 8.98
CA MET A 1 40.33 31.77 7.76
C MET A 1 40.90 30.45 7.31
N ILE A 2 40.13 29.37 7.44
CA ILE A 2 40.47 28.08 6.81
C ILE A 2 39.34 27.87 5.80
N GLY A 3 39.63 28.11 4.52
CA GLY A 3 38.62 28.44 3.51
C GLY A 3 37.99 29.84 3.71
N ASP A 4 36.83 30.07 3.11
CA ASP A 4 36.12 31.37 3.10
C ASP A 4 35.28 31.67 4.35
N ARG A 5 35.38 30.85 5.42
CA ARG A 5 34.60 31.05 6.66
C ARG A 5 35.51 31.27 7.88
N PRO A 6 35.13 32.19 8.80
CA PRO A 6 35.76 32.28 10.11
C PRO A 6 35.49 30.99 10.88
N ARG A 7 36.50 30.50 11.60
CA ARG A 7 36.47 29.27 12.38
C ARG A 7 37.20 29.49 13.69
N ASP A 8 36.72 28.87 14.76
CA ASP A 8 37.44 28.82 16.03
C ASP A 8 38.63 27.89 15.89
N VAL A 9 39.83 28.40 16.15
CA VAL A 9 41.09 27.66 16.01
C VAL A 9 41.91 27.84 17.28
N CYS A 10 42.39 26.73 17.84
CA CYS A 10 43.32 26.77 18.97
C CYS A 10 44.64 27.44 18.56
N SER A 11 45.00 28.53 19.23
CA SER A 11 46.23 29.29 18.92
C SER A 11 47.53 28.54 19.25
N VAL A 12 47.49 27.47 20.04
CA VAL A 12 48.66 26.71 20.49
C VAL A 12 48.97 25.53 19.57
N CYS A 13 47.96 24.72 19.23
CA CYS A 13 48.15 23.49 18.46
C CYS A 13 47.53 23.53 17.05
N GLY A 14 46.81 24.60 16.69
CA GLY A 14 46.17 24.74 15.37
C GLY A 14 44.91 23.89 15.18
N HIS A 15 44.40 23.24 16.23
CA HIS A 15 43.16 22.45 16.15
C HIS A 15 41.95 23.33 15.80
N ILE A 16 41.10 22.84 14.90
CA ILE A 16 39.92 23.56 14.40
C ILE A 16 38.67 23.04 15.14
N PHE A 17 37.95 23.93 15.80
CA PHE A 17 36.67 23.62 16.42
C PHE A 17 35.54 23.87 15.42
N TYR A 18 34.98 22.79 14.89
CA TYR A 18 33.84 22.88 13.98
C TYR A 18 32.56 23.14 14.78
N GLN A 19 31.91 24.25 14.45
CA GLN A 19 30.53 24.51 14.85
C GLN A 19 29.61 23.80 13.84
N ASN A 20 28.86 22.81 14.32
CA ASN A 20 27.95 22.01 13.51
C ASN A 20 26.51 22.22 14.01
N PRO A 21 25.50 22.06 13.14
CA PRO A 21 24.12 22.00 13.60
C PRO A 21 23.91 20.89 14.63
N LEU A 22 23.07 21.14 15.63
CA LEU A 22 22.75 20.12 16.63
C LEU A 22 21.75 19.10 16.05
N PRO A 23 22.06 17.80 16.11
CA PRO A 23 21.14 16.77 15.63
C PRO A 23 20.00 16.56 16.62
N ALA A 24 18.77 16.64 16.12
CA ALA A 24 17.57 16.24 16.82
C ALA A 24 16.85 15.14 16.05
N ALA A 25 16.31 14.16 16.77
CA ALA A 25 15.67 12.99 16.20
C ALA A 25 14.19 12.96 16.62
N ALA A 26 13.30 12.81 15.64
CA ALA A 26 11.86 12.78 15.86
C ALA A 26 11.25 11.42 15.48
N ALA A 27 10.26 10.98 16.25
CA ALA A 27 9.48 9.78 15.97
C ALA A 27 8.06 10.14 15.53
N LEU A 28 7.67 9.68 14.35
CA LEU A 28 6.31 9.79 13.82
C LEU A 28 5.64 8.43 13.92
N VAL A 29 4.62 8.34 14.78
CA VAL A 29 3.82 7.13 14.98
C VAL A 29 2.41 7.37 14.46
N LEU A 30 1.97 6.48 13.57
CA LEU A 30 0.59 6.41 13.10
C LEU A 30 -0.13 5.24 13.75
N ASP A 31 -1.41 5.41 14.05
CA ASP A 31 -2.29 4.29 14.36
C ASP A 31 -3.09 3.83 13.13
N ASP A 32 -3.89 2.76 13.32
CA ASP A 32 -4.73 2.19 12.26
C ASP A 32 -5.83 3.13 11.75
N ASP A 33 -6.15 4.19 12.50
CA ASP A 33 -7.15 5.20 12.15
C ASP A 33 -6.52 6.44 11.51
N ARG A 34 -5.25 6.37 11.08
CA ARG A 34 -4.50 7.47 10.45
C ARG A 34 -4.37 8.69 11.35
N ARG A 35 -4.27 8.45 12.66
CA ARG A 35 -3.97 9.50 13.62
C ARG A 35 -2.49 9.48 13.94
N VAL A 36 -1.91 10.66 14.02
CA VAL A 36 -0.52 10.84 14.44
C VAL A 36 -0.45 11.05 15.94
N LEU A 37 0.48 10.36 16.59
CA LEU A 37 0.80 10.57 17.99
C LEU A 37 1.59 11.88 18.15
N LEU A 38 1.08 12.78 19.00
CA LEU A 38 1.77 14.01 19.36
C LEU A 38 1.94 14.09 20.88
N VAL A 39 2.96 14.82 21.30
CA VAL A 39 3.22 15.21 22.69
C VAL A 39 3.12 16.72 22.83
N ARG A 40 2.65 17.19 23.99
CA ARG A 40 2.53 18.62 24.29
C ARG A 40 3.67 19.04 25.20
N ARG A 41 4.42 20.06 24.75
CA ARG A 41 5.64 20.52 25.42
C ARG A 41 5.32 21.18 26.76
N LYS A 42 5.95 20.72 27.82
CA LYS A 42 5.81 21.24 29.19
C LYS A 42 6.64 22.49 29.45
N HIS A 43 7.76 22.67 28.73
CA HIS A 43 8.74 23.72 28.98
C HIS A 43 8.99 24.63 27.76
N PRO A 44 9.39 25.90 27.97
CA PRO A 44 9.85 26.77 26.90
C PRO A 44 11.12 26.25 26.20
N PRO A 45 11.33 26.57 24.92
CA PRO A 45 10.45 27.32 24.03
C PRO A 45 9.21 26.51 23.60
N SER A 46 8.18 27.20 23.11
CA SER A 46 6.94 26.58 22.60
C SER A 46 6.16 25.74 23.63
N GLN A 47 6.21 26.13 24.91
CA GLN A 47 5.39 25.54 25.97
C GLN A 47 3.91 25.53 25.58
N GLY A 48 3.22 24.42 25.82
CA GLY A 48 1.81 24.21 25.50
C GLY A 48 1.52 23.91 24.03
N LYS A 49 2.53 23.94 23.14
CA LYS A 49 2.38 23.52 21.74
C LYS A 49 2.64 22.02 21.58
N TRP A 50 2.05 21.45 20.54
CA TRP A 50 2.19 20.04 20.20
C TRP A 50 3.37 19.81 19.24
N CYS A 51 4.03 18.66 19.36
CA CYS A 51 5.05 18.20 18.43
C CYS A 51 5.05 16.68 18.34
N LEU A 52 5.75 16.14 17.33
CA LEU A 52 6.20 14.76 17.38
C LEU A 52 7.12 14.57 18.59
N PRO A 53 7.16 13.38 19.21
CA PRO A 53 8.21 13.05 20.15
C PRO A 53 9.59 13.33 19.55
N ILE A 54 10.38 14.21 20.18
CA ILE A 54 11.59 14.77 19.58
C ILE A 54 12.56 15.29 20.64
N GLY A 55 13.83 14.92 20.49
CA GLY A 55 14.91 15.47 21.31
C GLY A 55 16.28 15.33 20.66
N PHE A 56 17.31 15.76 21.38
CA PHE A 56 18.67 15.79 20.84
C PHE A 56 19.28 14.39 20.84
N ALA A 57 20.05 14.09 19.80
CA ALA A 57 20.85 12.87 19.81
C ALA A 57 22.02 13.00 20.79
N GLU A 58 22.24 11.96 21.58
CA GLU A 58 23.32 11.86 22.54
C GLU A 58 24.54 11.14 21.96
N MET A 59 25.67 11.24 22.66
CA MET A 59 26.89 10.55 22.25
C MET A 59 26.76 9.05 22.52
N GLY A 60 27.08 8.24 21.52
CA GLY A 60 27.09 6.78 21.64
C GLY A 60 25.81 6.09 21.17
N GLU A 61 24.79 6.85 20.76
CA GLU A 61 23.60 6.33 20.08
C GLU A 61 23.57 6.73 18.60
N THR A 62 22.83 5.97 17.80
CA THR A 62 22.44 6.35 16.43
C THR A 62 21.27 7.33 16.47
N ILE A 63 21.07 8.10 15.40
CA ILE A 63 19.93 9.03 15.30
C ILE A 63 18.58 8.29 15.38
N ALA A 64 18.52 7.05 14.87
CA ALA A 64 17.33 6.21 15.00
C ALA A 64 17.09 5.76 16.45
N GLU A 65 18.14 5.41 17.19
CA GLU A 65 18.04 5.08 18.63
C GLU A 65 17.60 6.29 19.44
N ALA A 66 18.11 7.49 19.14
CA ALA A 66 17.65 8.74 19.74
C ALA A 66 16.14 8.93 19.56
N ALA A 67 15.61 8.78 18.34
CA ALA A 67 14.16 8.90 18.10
C ALA A 67 13.33 7.88 18.90
N LEU A 68 13.82 6.64 19.04
CA LEU A 68 13.14 5.59 19.82
C LEU A 68 13.23 5.84 21.33
N ARG A 69 14.34 6.39 21.82
CA ARG A 69 14.52 6.81 23.21
C ARG A 69 13.54 7.94 23.57
N GLU A 70 13.51 8.99 22.76
CA GLU A 70 12.61 10.13 22.94
C GLU A 70 11.13 9.71 22.89
N LEU A 71 10.75 8.83 21.94
CA LEU A 71 9.40 8.26 21.89
C LEU A 71 9.02 7.55 23.20
N LYS A 72 9.97 6.85 23.82
CA LYS A 72 9.74 6.14 25.07
C LYS A 72 9.66 7.11 26.26
N GLU A 73 10.53 8.10 26.30
CA GLU A 73 10.63 9.08 27.39
C GLU A 73 9.43 10.03 27.40
N GLU A 74 9.05 10.59 26.25
CA GLU A 74 8.01 11.61 26.15
C GLU A 74 6.59 11.02 26.02
N ALA A 75 6.45 9.82 25.45
CA ALA A 75 5.14 9.23 25.14
C ALA A 75 4.88 7.84 25.73
N GLY A 76 5.83 7.24 26.44
CA GLY A 76 5.66 5.94 27.12
C GLY A 76 5.57 4.74 26.17
N ILE A 77 5.96 4.92 24.90
CA ILE A 77 5.81 3.92 23.84
C ILE A 77 7.18 3.42 23.37
N THR A 78 7.26 2.12 23.08
CA THR A 78 8.39 1.52 22.40
C THR A 78 7.98 1.09 21.00
N GLY A 79 8.89 1.24 20.06
CA GLY A 79 8.60 0.96 18.66
C GLY A 79 9.82 0.47 17.88
N ARG A 80 9.59 0.25 16.60
CA ARG A 80 10.62 -0.13 15.63
C ARG A 80 10.57 0.86 14.47
N VAL A 81 11.74 1.37 14.08
CA VAL A 81 11.86 2.25 12.91
C VAL A 81 11.43 1.48 11.65
N VAL A 82 10.51 2.08 10.91
CA VAL A 82 10.04 1.58 9.61
C VAL A 82 10.89 2.15 8.49
N ARG A 83 11.03 3.48 8.47
CA ARG A 83 11.76 4.23 7.43
C ARG A 83 12.15 5.63 7.90
N LEU A 84 13.12 6.23 7.22
CA LEU A 84 13.40 7.66 7.29
C LEU A 84 12.33 8.42 6.49
N ILE A 85 11.75 9.47 7.07
CA ILE A 85 10.74 10.32 6.41
C ILE A 85 11.38 11.58 5.85
N ASP A 86 12.14 12.30 6.68
CA ASP A 86 12.75 13.57 6.27
C ASP A 86 14.01 13.88 7.08
N ALA A 87 14.89 14.68 6.49
CA ALA A 87 16.03 15.29 7.16
C ALA A 87 16.03 16.78 6.80
N ASP A 88 15.68 17.63 7.75
CA ASP A 88 15.48 19.06 7.52
C ASP A 88 16.41 19.92 8.39
N SER A 89 16.66 21.14 7.93
CA SER A 89 17.47 22.13 8.65
C SER A 89 16.56 23.21 9.22
N TRP A 90 16.71 23.50 10.51
CA TRP A 90 15.93 24.53 11.18
C TRP A 90 16.84 25.47 11.98
N SER A 91 16.73 26.78 11.73
CA SER A 91 17.47 27.76 12.53
C SER A 91 16.59 28.24 13.69
N SER A 92 16.99 27.87 14.90
CA SER A 92 16.33 28.23 16.15
C SER A 92 17.02 29.43 16.79
N GLN A 93 16.24 30.41 17.24
CA GLN A 93 16.77 31.52 18.03
C GLN A 93 17.32 31.06 19.40
N PHE A 94 16.85 29.91 19.91
CA PHE A 94 17.27 29.37 21.20
C PHE A 94 18.42 28.38 21.09
N TYR A 95 18.42 27.52 20.06
CA TYR A 95 19.36 26.40 19.92
C TYR A 95 20.37 26.56 18.77
N GLY A 96 20.29 27.64 18.00
CA GLY A 96 21.08 27.79 16.78
C GLY A 96 20.57 26.88 15.66
N ASP A 97 21.46 26.51 14.74
CA ASP A 97 21.12 25.64 13.62
C ASP A 97 20.91 24.20 14.10
N LEU A 98 19.79 23.61 13.71
CA LEU A 98 19.38 22.23 14.02
C LEU A 98 19.32 21.41 12.74
N LEU A 99 19.70 20.14 12.85
CA LEU A 99 19.40 19.08 11.88
C LEU A 99 18.32 18.19 12.49
N VAL A 100 17.08 18.29 12.00
CA VAL A 100 15.95 17.47 12.47
C VAL A 100 15.78 16.29 11.54
N VAL A 101 15.91 15.08 12.08
CA VAL A 101 15.76 13.83 11.34
C VAL A 101 14.53 13.10 11.87
N THR A 102 13.54 12.89 11.00
CA THR A 102 12.26 12.29 11.39
C THR A 102 12.14 10.88 10.84
N PHE A 103 11.82 9.93 11.71
CA PHE A 103 11.56 8.53 11.34
C PHE A 103 10.10 8.20 11.54
N GLU A 104 9.57 7.36 10.64
CA GLU A 104 8.32 6.65 10.91
C GLU A 104 8.62 5.44 11.80
N VAL A 105 7.83 5.30 12.85
CA VAL A 105 7.99 4.26 13.86
C VAL A 105 6.70 3.48 14.01
N GLU A 106 6.79 2.16 13.90
CA GLU A 106 5.71 1.24 14.23
C GLU A 106 5.72 0.99 15.74
N LYS A 107 4.58 1.21 16.41
CA LYS A 107 4.41 0.90 17.83
C LYS A 107 4.52 -0.62 18.05
N VAL A 108 5.36 -1.03 18.99
CA VAL A 108 5.55 -2.44 19.37
C VAL A 108 4.91 -2.73 20.73
N SER A 109 5.11 -1.85 21.73
CA SER A 109 4.53 -2.01 23.06
C SER A 109 4.50 -0.70 23.85
N GLY A 110 3.84 -0.69 25.00
CA GLY A 110 3.71 0.48 25.88
C GLY A 110 2.34 1.13 25.82
N SER A 111 2.15 2.14 26.65
CA SER A 111 0.89 2.87 26.82
C SER A 111 1.15 4.36 26.74
N GLU A 112 0.30 5.06 26.00
CA GLU A 112 0.33 6.50 25.74
C GLU A 112 0.33 7.26 27.08
N THR A 113 1.52 7.56 27.59
CA THR A 113 1.72 8.26 28.86
C THR A 113 2.71 9.36 28.65
N ALA A 114 2.31 10.60 28.91
CA ALA A 114 3.22 11.73 28.84
C ALA A 114 4.32 11.59 29.90
N GLY A 115 5.55 11.86 29.51
CA GLY A 115 6.71 11.78 30.39
C GLY A 115 7.72 12.89 30.11
N ASP A 116 8.67 13.02 31.03
CA ASP A 116 9.78 13.97 30.97
C ASP A 116 9.36 15.43 30.65
N ASP A 117 9.64 15.86 29.43
CA ASP A 117 9.38 17.20 28.91
C ASP A 117 8.00 17.35 28.24
N ALA A 118 7.18 16.30 28.26
CA ALA A 118 5.78 16.31 27.82
C ALA A 118 4.81 16.29 29.00
N ASP A 119 3.74 17.09 28.91
CA ASP A 119 2.65 17.10 29.90
C ASP A 119 1.34 16.46 29.40
N GLU A 120 1.26 16.17 28.10
CA GLU A 120 0.14 15.48 27.47
C GLU A 120 0.62 14.69 26.25
N VAL A 121 -0.01 13.55 25.98
CA VAL A 121 0.20 12.73 24.79
C VAL A 121 -1.16 12.36 24.20
N ARG A 122 -1.32 12.51 22.89
CA ARG A 122 -2.61 12.27 22.22
C ARG A 122 -2.44 11.98 20.74
N TYR A 123 -3.32 11.13 20.22
CA TYR A 123 -3.51 10.93 18.79
C TYR A 123 -4.40 12.01 18.18
N PHE A 124 -3.98 12.59 17.05
CA PHE A 124 -4.75 13.54 16.27
C PHE A 124 -4.92 13.03 14.84
N PRO A 125 -6.12 13.15 14.22
CA PRO A 125 -6.29 12.84 12.81
C PRO A 125 -5.27 13.61 11.96
N ILE A 126 -4.63 12.93 11.02
CA ILE A 126 -3.53 13.51 10.24
C ILE A 126 -3.98 14.71 9.38
N ASP A 127 -5.27 14.79 9.07
CA ASP A 127 -5.94 15.87 8.34
C ASP A 127 -6.44 17.00 9.26
N GLN A 128 -6.41 16.82 10.59
CA GLN A 128 -6.93 17.75 11.59
C GLN A 128 -5.93 17.97 12.74
N LEU A 129 -4.72 18.38 12.38
CA LEU A 129 -3.64 18.63 13.32
C LEU A 129 -3.87 19.92 14.14
N PRO A 130 -3.48 19.94 15.42
CA PRO A 130 -3.34 21.19 16.17
C PRO A 130 -2.14 21.99 15.64
N PRO A 131 -2.02 23.29 15.97
CA PRO A 131 -0.83 24.07 15.67
C PRO A 131 0.43 23.41 16.26
N LEU A 132 1.42 23.13 15.43
CA LEU A 132 2.64 22.45 15.85
C LEU A 132 3.72 23.44 16.30
N ALA A 133 4.62 22.97 17.18
CA ALA A 133 5.74 23.74 17.69
C ALA A 133 6.81 24.00 16.62
N PHE A 134 6.96 23.08 15.66
CA PHE A 134 8.07 23.04 14.71
C PHE A 134 7.56 22.82 13.27
N PRO A 135 7.91 23.69 12.30
CA PRO A 135 7.53 23.51 10.90
C PRO A 135 8.07 22.23 10.26
N SER A 136 9.23 21.74 10.71
CA SER A 136 9.80 20.45 10.27
C SER A 136 8.85 19.28 10.54
N ASN A 137 8.08 19.34 11.64
CA ASN A 137 7.13 18.29 11.98
C ASN A 137 5.92 18.33 11.05
N GLU A 138 5.40 19.52 10.71
CA GLU A 138 4.30 19.65 9.74
C GLU A 138 4.69 19.09 8.37
N LYS A 139 5.91 19.40 7.92
CA LYS A 139 6.45 18.87 6.67
C LYS A 139 6.61 17.35 6.72
N ALA A 140 7.21 16.81 7.78
CA ALA A 140 7.40 15.37 7.92
C ALA A 140 6.06 14.61 7.99
N ILE A 141 5.06 15.16 8.69
CA ILE A 141 3.71 14.55 8.75
C ILE A 141 3.06 14.55 7.36
N ARG A 142 3.18 15.63 6.59
CA ARG A 142 2.69 15.68 5.21
C ARG A 142 3.38 14.65 4.32
N LEU A 143 4.72 14.58 4.35
CA LEU A 143 5.48 13.60 3.57
C LEU A 143 5.10 12.16 3.95
N CYS A 144 4.86 11.91 5.24
CA CYS A 144 4.38 10.60 5.71
C CYS A 144 2.98 10.29 5.16
N ALA A 145 2.06 11.27 5.15
CA ALA A 145 0.75 11.11 4.55
C ALA A 145 0.85 10.77 3.05
N ASP A 146 1.68 11.50 2.30
CA ASP A 146 1.90 11.28 0.87
C ASP A 146 2.47 9.87 0.60
N LEU A 147 3.35 9.37 1.48
CA LEU A 147 3.92 8.01 1.36
C LEU A 147 2.90 6.90 1.66
N HIS A 148 1.84 7.19 2.41
CA HIS A 148 0.80 6.23 2.75
C HIS A 148 -0.49 6.40 1.93
N GLU A 149 -0.58 7.41 1.07
CA GLU A 149 -1.79 7.76 0.31
C GLU A 149 -2.36 6.55 -0.46
N ASP A 150 -1.51 5.84 -1.20
CA ASP A 150 -1.91 4.66 -1.98
C ASP A 150 -2.40 3.51 -1.07
N ASP A 151 -1.68 3.19 0.00
CA ASP A 151 -2.02 2.11 0.93
C ASP A 151 -3.33 2.42 1.67
N TRP A 152 -3.55 3.67 2.03
CA TRP A 152 -4.78 4.16 2.66
C TRP A 152 -5.97 4.14 1.71
N ALA A 153 -5.79 4.56 0.46
CA ALA A 153 -6.85 4.47 -0.54
C ALA A 153 -7.28 3.01 -0.78
N ILE A 154 -6.32 2.08 -0.77
CA ILE A 154 -6.59 0.65 -0.86
C ILE A 154 -7.37 0.16 0.38
N ARG A 155 -6.91 0.50 1.60
CA ARG A 155 -7.58 0.10 2.86
C ARG A 155 -9.00 0.65 2.96
N ASP A 156 -9.25 1.89 2.54
CA ASP A 156 -10.60 2.48 2.53
C ASP A 156 -11.51 1.81 1.50
N SER A 157 -10.96 1.46 0.34
CA SER A 157 -11.69 0.67 -0.65
C SER A 157 -12.11 -0.68 -0.05
N PHE A 158 -11.26 -1.34 0.75
CA PHE A 158 -11.65 -2.56 1.48
C PHE A 158 -12.65 -2.31 2.63
N ARG A 159 -12.46 -1.26 3.46
CA ARG A 159 -13.36 -0.95 4.59
C ARG A 159 -14.76 -0.57 4.09
N SER A 160 -14.85 0.19 3.00
CA SER A 160 -16.13 0.50 2.35
C SER A 160 -16.83 -0.73 1.75
N LEU A 161 -16.07 -1.77 1.36
CA LEU A 161 -16.61 -3.08 0.97
C LEU A 161 -17.13 -3.91 2.16
N GLU A 162 -16.52 -3.77 3.35
CA GLU A 162 -16.93 -4.49 4.58
C GLU A 162 -18.06 -3.82 5.35
N GLU A 163 -18.11 -2.48 5.39
CA GLU A 163 -19.06 -1.71 6.21
C GLU A 163 -20.40 -1.40 5.51
N GLY A 164 -20.55 -1.75 4.22
CA GLY A 164 -21.85 -1.67 3.53
C GLY A 164 -22.44 -0.27 3.45
N SER A 165 -21.64 0.80 3.60
CA SER A 165 -22.08 2.18 3.45
C SER A 165 -21.95 2.65 2.00
N GLY A 166 -22.90 2.22 1.17
CA GLY A 166 -23.81 3.15 0.48
C GLY A 166 -23.30 4.37 -0.29
N GLU A 167 -22.05 4.47 -0.75
CA GLU A 167 -21.71 5.36 -1.86
C GLU A 167 -21.34 4.56 -3.10
N ARG A 168 -22.36 4.38 -3.95
CA ARG A 168 -22.21 3.98 -5.35
C ARG A 168 -21.22 4.93 -6.03
N MET A 169 -19.96 4.52 -6.15
CA MET A 169 -19.13 5.05 -7.21
C MET A 169 -17.94 4.13 -7.54
N LEU A 170 -17.73 3.97 -8.85
CA LEU A 170 -16.51 3.51 -9.55
C LEU A 170 -16.43 2.05 -10.04
N SER A 171 -17.45 1.21 -9.79
CA SER A 171 -17.59 -0.09 -10.48
C SER A 171 -18.41 -0.02 -11.78
N ASP A 172 -19.42 0.87 -11.85
CA ASP A 172 -20.52 0.77 -12.83
C ASP A 172 -20.08 0.82 -14.31
N THR A 173 -19.04 1.59 -14.65
CA THR A 173 -18.57 1.68 -16.04
C THR A 173 -17.86 0.40 -16.48
N LEU A 174 -17.02 -0.20 -15.64
CA LEU A 174 -16.31 -1.43 -16.01
C LEU A 174 -17.16 -2.68 -15.76
N VAL A 175 -18.04 -2.66 -14.77
CA VAL A 175 -19.06 -3.67 -14.54
C VAL A 175 -20.03 -3.73 -15.71
N GLY A 176 -20.60 -2.59 -16.10
CA GLY A 176 -21.47 -2.49 -17.28
C GLY A 176 -20.72 -2.96 -18.53
N PHE A 177 -19.47 -2.54 -18.68
CA PHE A 177 -18.60 -2.95 -19.78
C PHE A 177 -18.29 -4.45 -19.83
N VAL A 178 -17.90 -5.08 -18.71
CA VAL A 178 -17.61 -6.53 -18.65
C VAL A 178 -18.88 -7.31 -18.92
N SER A 179 -20.01 -6.89 -18.37
CA SER A 179 -21.32 -7.55 -18.58
C SER A 179 -21.81 -7.42 -20.03
N GLU A 180 -21.74 -6.23 -20.63
CA GLU A 180 -22.16 -5.99 -22.02
C GLU A 180 -21.21 -6.60 -23.06
N SER A 181 -19.93 -6.73 -22.70
CA SER A 181 -18.87 -7.13 -23.64
C SER A 181 -18.30 -8.53 -23.41
N ALA A 182 -18.81 -9.25 -22.41
CA ALA A 182 -18.35 -10.60 -22.08
C ALA A 182 -18.36 -11.53 -23.30
N ALA A 183 -19.42 -11.48 -24.10
CA ALA A 183 -19.55 -12.29 -25.30
C ALA A 183 -18.49 -11.96 -26.36
N TYR A 184 -18.14 -10.68 -26.52
CA TYR A 184 -17.12 -10.24 -27.47
C TYR A 184 -15.72 -10.66 -27.01
N VAL A 185 -15.39 -10.38 -25.74
CA VAL A 185 -14.11 -10.78 -25.13
C VAL A 185 -13.93 -12.30 -25.16
N ALA A 186 -14.99 -13.07 -24.88
CA ALA A 186 -14.94 -14.52 -24.93
C ALA A 186 -14.64 -15.06 -26.34
N ARG A 187 -15.18 -14.42 -27.40
CA ARG A 187 -14.87 -14.79 -28.79
C ARG A 187 -13.42 -14.47 -29.17
N LEU A 188 -12.90 -13.31 -28.77
CA LEU A 188 -11.50 -12.96 -28.99
C LEU A 188 -10.56 -13.94 -28.28
N TRP A 189 -10.89 -14.25 -27.03
CA TRP A 189 -10.16 -15.25 -26.25
C TRP A 189 -10.20 -16.62 -26.90
N LEU A 190 -11.38 -17.10 -27.35
CA LEU A 190 -11.54 -18.39 -28.01
C LEU A 190 -10.68 -18.51 -29.27
N ALA A 191 -10.65 -17.46 -30.10
CA ALA A 191 -9.82 -17.43 -31.29
C ALA A 191 -8.31 -17.52 -30.96
N ASP A 192 -7.86 -16.85 -29.90
CA ASP A 192 -6.47 -16.85 -29.46
C ASP A 192 -6.09 -18.22 -28.85
N VAL A 193 -6.85 -18.75 -27.89
CA VAL A 193 -6.51 -20.03 -27.23
C VAL A 193 -6.52 -21.23 -28.19
N ARG A 194 -7.23 -21.15 -29.31
CA ARG A 194 -7.24 -22.20 -30.35
C ARG A 194 -6.13 -22.05 -31.41
N SER A 195 -5.41 -20.93 -31.41
CA SER A 195 -4.31 -20.69 -32.36
C SER A 195 -2.95 -20.49 -31.67
N ASN A 196 -2.95 -20.31 -30.35
CA ASN A 196 -1.75 -20.02 -29.58
C ASN A 196 -0.90 -21.27 -29.27
N ARG A 197 0.41 -21.16 -29.48
CA ARG A 197 1.40 -22.22 -29.22
C ARG A 197 1.49 -22.64 -27.75
N THR A 198 1.03 -21.82 -26.82
CA THR A 198 1.06 -22.10 -25.38
C THR A 198 -0.22 -22.77 -24.87
N THR A 199 -1.22 -22.98 -25.73
CA THR A 199 -2.52 -23.56 -25.38
C THR A 199 -2.95 -24.68 -26.34
N THR A 200 -2.01 -25.48 -26.83
CA THR A 200 -2.24 -26.55 -27.82
C THR A 200 -3.35 -27.54 -27.43
N GLY A 201 -3.54 -27.83 -26.15
CA GLY A 201 -4.60 -28.68 -25.61
C GLY A 201 -6.00 -28.13 -25.88
N TYR A 202 -6.15 -26.81 -25.96
CA TYR A 202 -7.44 -26.13 -26.21
C TYR A 202 -7.90 -26.26 -27.67
N MET A 203 -6.99 -26.55 -28.62
CA MET A 203 -7.33 -26.67 -30.05
C MET A 203 -8.34 -27.79 -30.34
N ARG A 204 -8.31 -28.84 -29.51
CA ARG A 204 -9.10 -30.07 -29.63
C ARG A 204 -10.37 -30.07 -28.78
N LEU A 205 -10.60 -29.03 -27.99
CA LEU A 205 -11.79 -28.92 -27.15
C LEU A 205 -12.96 -28.34 -27.95
N ASP A 206 -14.17 -28.66 -27.50
CA ASP A 206 -15.41 -28.16 -28.09
C ASP A 206 -15.49 -26.62 -27.97
N PRO A 207 -15.56 -25.87 -29.08
CA PRO A 207 -15.52 -24.41 -29.06
C PRO A 207 -16.70 -23.78 -28.32
N ASP A 208 -17.89 -24.39 -28.41
CA ASP A 208 -19.10 -23.86 -27.79
C ASP A 208 -19.03 -24.01 -26.27
N SER A 209 -18.58 -25.17 -25.78
CA SER A 209 -18.28 -25.39 -24.37
C SER A 209 -17.22 -24.42 -23.84
N LEU A 210 -16.14 -24.19 -24.58
CA LEU A 210 -15.11 -23.22 -24.19
C LEU A 210 -15.68 -21.80 -24.08
N LEU A 211 -16.52 -21.40 -25.03
CA LEU A 211 -17.13 -20.08 -25.06
C LEU A 211 -18.09 -19.88 -23.87
N GLU A 212 -18.91 -20.89 -23.56
CA GLU A 212 -19.85 -20.88 -22.43
C GLU A 212 -19.12 -20.82 -21.09
N GLU A 213 -18.04 -21.59 -20.93
CA GLU A 213 -17.19 -21.56 -19.74
C GLU A 213 -16.53 -20.18 -19.56
N CYS A 214 -15.98 -19.61 -20.64
CA CYS A 214 -15.39 -18.27 -20.61
C CYS A 214 -16.44 -17.19 -20.27
N ALA A 215 -17.63 -17.28 -20.86
CA ALA A 215 -18.72 -16.35 -20.59
C ALA A 215 -19.18 -16.43 -19.13
N THR A 216 -19.29 -17.65 -18.58
CA THR A 216 -19.60 -17.87 -17.16
C THR A 216 -18.52 -17.26 -16.26
N GLY A 217 -17.23 -17.46 -16.57
CA GLY A 217 -16.13 -16.84 -15.83
C GLY A 217 -16.17 -15.31 -15.87
N LEU A 218 -16.47 -14.72 -17.03
CA LEU A 218 -16.60 -13.26 -17.17
C LEU A 218 -17.82 -12.70 -16.43
N LYS A 219 -18.94 -13.43 -16.38
CA LYS A 219 -20.10 -13.05 -15.54
C LYS A 219 -19.77 -13.10 -14.05
N LEU A 220 -19.05 -14.13 -13.60
CA LEU A 220 -18.55 -14.22 -12.23
C LEU A 220 -17.61 -13.07 -11.90
N LEU A 221 -16.72 -12.69 -12.82
CA LEU A 221 -15.89 -11.50 -12.68
C LEU A 221 -16.73 -10.22 -12.56
N GLY A 222 -17.74 -10.03 -13.42
CA GLY A 222 -18.64 -8.88 -13.37
C GLY A 222 -19.33 -8.73 -12.01
N ARG A 223 -19.99 -9.81 -11.55
CA ARG A 223 -20.66 -9.85 -10.23
C ARG A 223 -19.69 -9.65 -9.06
N TRP A 224 -18.49 -10.20 -9.15
CA TRP A 224 -17.45 -9.98 -8.14
C TRP A 224 -16.99 -8.51 -8.10
N LEU A 225 -16.85 -7.87 -9.27
CA LEU A 225 -16.52 -6.44 -9.37
C LEU A 225 -17.65 -5.54 -8.86
N GLU A 226 -18.91 -5.98 -8.97
CA GLU A 226 -20.11 -5.34 -8.39
C GLU A 226 -20.15 -5.43 -6.86
N GLY A 227 -19.22 -6.16 -6.24
CA GLY A 227 -19.20 -6.38 -4.79
C GLY A 227 -20.12 -7.50 -4.32
N GLU A 228 -20.66 -8.33 -5.22
CA GLU A 228 -21.41 -9.50 -4.80
C GLU A 228 -20.48 -10.52 -4.12
N SER A 229 -20.91 -11.04 -2.97
CA SER A 229 -20.20 -12.09 -2.24
C SER A 229 -20.23 -13.41 -3.03
N THR A 230 -19.22 -13.59 -3.88
CA THR A 230 -19.11 -14.67 -4.87
C THR A 230 -17.89 -15.57 -4.63
N ASP A 231 -17.20 -15.43 -3.50
CA ASP A 231 -15.96 -16.18 -3.20
C ASP A 231 -16.16 -17.71 -3.24
N GLU A 232 -17.31 -18.20 -2.76
CA GLU A 232 -17.66 -19.62 -2.85
C GLU A 232 -17.93 -20.06 -4.29
N GLU A 233 -18.62 -19.23 -5.07
CA GLU A 233 -18.94 -19.52 -6.46
C GLU A 233 -17.66 -19.55 -7.32
N ILE A 234 -16.75 -18.57 -7.12
CA ILE A 234 -15.42 -18.51 -7.75
C ILE A 234 -14.65 -19.79 -7.43
N ARG A 235 -14.59 -20.17 -6.14
CA ARG A 235 -13.92 -21.39 -5.70
C ARG A 235 -14.48 -22.63 -6.38
N SER A 236 -15.80 -22.80 -6.35
CA SER A 236 -16.49 -23.96 -6.94
C SER A 236 -16.26 -24.04 -8.45
N PHE A 237 -16.48 -22.93 -9.15
CA PHE A 237 -16.33 -22.82 -10.60
C PHE A 237 -14.91 -23.15 -11.06
N TYR A 238 -13.89 -22.46 -10.53
CA TYR A 238 -12.53 -22.65 -11.00
C TYR A 238 -11.95 -24.03 -10.59
N ARG A 239 -12.33 -24.59 -9.43
CA ARG A 239 -11.95 -25.97 -9.10
C ARG A 239 -12.58 -26.98 -10.06
N ALA A 240 -13.87 -26.82 -10.38
CA ALA A 240 -14.56 -27.69 -11.34
C ALA A 240 -13.94 -27.58 -12.74
N LEU A 241 -13.60 -26.37 -13.18
CA LEU A 241 -12.92 -26.13 -14.43
C LEU A 241 -11.54 -26.81 -14.47
N GLY A 242 -10.76 -26.72 -13.39
CA GLY A 242 -9.46 -27.38 -13.27
C GLY A 242 -9.54 -28.90 -13.39
N ARG A 243 -10.49 -29.52 -12.68
CA ARG A 243 -10.77 -30.97 -12.79
C ARG A 243 -11.15 -31.37 -14.21
N ARG A 244 -12.04 -30.60 -14.85
CA ARG A 244 -12.50 -30.85 -16.22
C ARG A 244 -11.36 -30.76 -17.23
N ARG A 245 -10.50 -29.73 -17.13
CA ARG A 245 -9.34 -29.56 -18.01
C ARG A 245 -8.31 -30.67 -17.85
N ARG A 246 -8.08 -31.17 -16.63
CA ARG A 246 -7.25 -32.36 -16.43
C ARG A 246 -7.85 -33.59 -17.12
N ALA A 247 -9.15 -33.84 -16.93
CA ALA A 247 -9.85 -34.96 -17.55
C ALA A 247 -9.82 -34.88 -19.10
N GLN A 248 -9.77 -33.66 -19.65
CA GLN A 248 -9.62 -33.40 -21.09
C GLN A 248 -8.16 -33.46 -21.58
N GLY A 249 -7.19 -33.79 -20.71
CA GLY A 249 -5.78 -33.93 -21.07
C GLY A 249 -5.04 -32.60 -21.32
N VAL A 250 -5.60 -31.47 -20.86
CA VAL A 250 -4.94 -30.16 -20.93
C VAL A 250 -3.87 -30.07 -19.85
N ARG A 251 -2.70 -29.55 -20.19
CA ARG A 251 -1.59 -29.40 -19.22
C ARG A 251 -1.78 -28.17 -18.36
N SER A 252 -1.26 -28.19 -17.13
CA SER A 252 -1.40 -27.08 -16.16
C SER A 252 -0.91 -25.74 -16.70
N TYR A 253 0.24 -25.72 -17.39
CA TYR A 253 0.77 -24.49 -17.99
C TYR A 253 -0.11 -23.95 -19.12
N GLU A 254 -0.86 -24.81 -19.83
CA GLU A 254 -1.78 -24.38 -20.90
C GLU A 254 -3.00 -23.68 -20.30
N MET A 255 -3.49 -24.14 -19.15
CA MET A 255 -4.55 -23.45 -18.42
C MET A 255 -4.09 -22.09 -17.90
N LEU A 256 -2.89 -22.00 -17.31
CA LEU A 256 -2.31 -20.73 -16.89
C LEU A 256 -2.22 -19.76 -18.08
N SER A 257 -1.71 -20.24 -19.21
CA SER A 257 -1.64 -19.42 -20.42
C SER A 257 -3.02 -18.99 -20.90
N ALA A 258 -4.04 -19.85 -20.84
CA ALA A 258 -5.39 -19.50 -21.24
C ALA A 258 -5.98 -18.39 -20.36
N VAL A 259 -5.73 -18.43 -19.04
CA VAL A 259 -6.14 -17.36 -18.11
C VAL A 259 -5.39 -16.05 -18.38
N MET A 260 -4.08 -16.11 -18.66
CA MET A 260 -3.29 -14.93 -19.02
C MET A 260 -3.78 -14.27 -20.32
N LEU A 261 -4.15 -15.08 -21.33
CA LEU A 261 -4.74 -14.58 -22.57
C LEU A 261 -6.10 -13.92 -22.32
N LEU A 262 -6.93 -14.47 -21.43
CA LEU A 262 -8.19 -13.84 -21.06
C LEU A 262 -7.96 -12.47 -20.41
N LYS A 263 -7.03 -12.39 -19.45
CA LYS A 263 -6.63 -11.12 -18.81
C LYS A 263 -6.16 -10.09 -19.84
N LYS A 264 -5.34 -10.51 -20.82
CA LYS A 264 -4.88 -9.66 -21.94
C LYS A 264 -6.05 -9.14 -22.78
N HIS A 265 -7.01 -9.99 -23.14
CA HIS A 265 -8.16 -9.58 -23.97
C HIS A 265 -9.08 -8.60 -23.25
N ILE A 266 -9.34 -8.82 -21.96
CA ILE A 266 -10.13 -7.87 -21.15
C ILE A 266 -9.42 -6.49 -21.13
N TRP A 267 -8.11 -6.46 -20.89
CA TRP A 267 -7.35 -5.20 -20.83
C TRP A 267 -7.26 -4.49 -22.17
N THR A 268 -6.98 -5.24 -23.24
CA THR A 268 -6.87 -4.69 -24.60
C THR A 268 -8.19 -4.09 -25.04
N TYR A 269 -9.30 -4.76 -24.72
CA TYR A 269 -10.64 -4.29 -25.04
C TYR A 269 -11.04 -3.09 -24.19
N ALA A 270 -10.76 -3.08 -22.88
CA ALA A 270 -10.98 -1.90 -22.04
C ALA A 270 -10.23 -0.67 -22.58
N ARG A 271 -9.03 -0.89 -23.14
CA ARG A 271 -8.23 0.16 -23.79
C ARG A 271 -8.77 0.68 -25.11
N SER A 272 -9.44 -0.16 -25.89
CA SER A 272 -10.00 0.29 -27.17
C SER A 272 -11.26 1.16 -26.99
N GLN A 273 -11.97 1.06 -25.87
CA GLN A 273 -13.18 1.86 -25.61
C GLN A 273 -12.91 3.25 -25.01
N GLY A 274 -11.64 3.65 -24.86
CA GLY A 274 -11.33 5.00 -24.38
C GLY A 274 -11.61 5.23 -22.90
N VAL A 275 -11.76 4.16 -22.10
CA VAL A 275 -11.92 4.18 -20.62
C VAL A 275 -10.76 4.89 -19.89
N TRP A 276 -9.70 5.28 -20.61
CA TRP A 276 -8.42 5.73 -20.07
C TRP A 276 -7.96 7.12 -20.55
N GLN A 277 -8.86 7.94 -21.09
CA GLN A 277 -8.45 9.21 -21.71
C GLN A 277 -8.45 10.42 -20.78
N ARG A 278 -8.98 10.33 -19.55
CA ARG A 278 -9.00 11.45 -18.60
C ARG A 278 -8.06 11.23 -17.42
N PRO A 279 -7.47 12.30 -16.84
CA PRO A 279 -6.59 12.18 -15.67
C PRO A 279 -7.24 11.50 -14.45
N VAL A 280 -8.54 11.73 -14.23
CA VAL A 280 -9.34 11.07 -13.17
C VAL A 280 -9.47 9.56 -13.43
N ASP A 281 -9.28 9.10 -14.67
CA ASP A 281 -9.29 7.67 -14.99
C ASP A 281 -8.04 6.97 -14.47
N THR A 282 -6.91 7.66 -14.27
CA THR A 282 -5.64 7.04 -13.82
C THR A 282 -5.78 6.29 -12.50
N TYR A 283 -6.33 6.93 -11.48
CA TYR A 283 -6.57 6.29 -10.18
C TYR A 283 -7.59 5.16 -10.28
N ARG A 284 -8.63 5.32 -11.11
CA ARG A 284 -9.61 4.26 -11.39
C ARG A 284 -8.98 3.06 -12.09
N VAL A 285 -8.00 3.29 -12.98
CA VAL A 285 -7.20 2.24 -13.65
C VAL A 285 -6.43 1.45 -12.61
N MET A 286 -5.76 2.15 -11.69
CA MET A 286 -4.90 1.53 -10.68
C MET A 286 -5.70 0.68 -9.70
N GLU A 287 -6.81 1.22 -9.16
CA GLU A 287 -7.72 0.46 -8.29
C GLU A 287 -8.27 -0.79 -9.01
N LEU A 288 -8.74 -0.60 -10.24
CA LEU A 288 -9.28 -1.69 -11.03
C LEU A 288 -8.22 -2.74 -11.34
N GLN A 289 -7.00 -2.34 -11.67
CA GLN A 289 -5.89 -3.25 -11.92
C GLN A 289 -5.58 -4.08 -10.67
N SER A 290 -5.65 -3.50 -9.48
CA SER A 290 -5.50 -4.20 -8.20
C SER A 290 -6.63 -5.21 -7.97
N ARG A 291 -7.90 -4.82 -8.13
CA ARG A 291 -9.05 -5.73 -8.02
C ARG A 291 -8.96 -6.89 -9.04
N PHE A 292 -8.58 -6.59 -10.28
CA PHE A 292 -8.33 -7.58 -11.32
C PHE A 292 -7.22 -8.56 -10.93
N ALA A 293 -6.11 -8.06 -10.36
CA ALA A 293 -5.03 -8.92 -9.89
C ALA A 293 -5.54 -9.92 -8.84
N VAL A 294 -6.24 -9.45 -7.82
CA VAL A 294 -6.81 -10.28 -6.75
C VAL A 294 -7.76 -11.35 -7.31
N TYR A 295 -8.68 -10.97 -8.21
CA TYR A 295 -9.60 -11.93 -8.82
C TYR A 295 -8.86 -13.03 -9.59
N PHE A 296 -7.91 -12.64 -10.45
CA PHE A 296 -7.17 -13.60 -11.27
C PHE A 296 -6.24 -14.49 -10.45
N ASP A 297 -5.69 -14.00 -9.34
CA ASP A 297 -4.91 -14.80 -8.41
C ASP A 297 -5.79 -15.86 -7.71
N LYS A 298 -6.99 -15.49 -7.24
CA LYS A 298 -7.98 -16.44 -6.71
C LYS A 298 -8.37 -17.48 -7.77
N ALA A 299 -8.66 -17.03 -8.99
CA ALA A 299 -9.04 -17.89 -10.11
C ALA A 299 -7.94 -18.91 -10.42
N VAL A 300 -6.69 -18.46 -10.58
CA VAL A 300 -5.53 -19.33 -10.85
C VAL A 300 -5.31 -20.31 -9.71
N TYR A 301 -5.35 -19.85 -8.45
CA TYR A 301 -5.18 -20.72 -7.29
C TYR A 301 -6.22 -21.84 -7.27
N HIS A 302 -7.50 -21.52 -7.40
CA HIS A 302 -8.57 -22.52 -7.39
C HIS A 302 -8.56 -23.43 -8.62
N LEU A 303 -8.19 -22.91 -9.78
CA LEU A 303 -8.00 -23.68 -11.01
C LEU A 303 -6.91 -24.73 -10.84
N MET A 304 -5.75 -24.36 -10.30
CA MET A 304 -4.65 -25.30 -10.02
C MET A 304 -5.03 -26.31 -8.94
N ARG A 305 -5.71 -25.88 -7.87
CA ARG A 305 -6.21 -26.78 -6.83
C ARG A 305 -7.13 -27.86 -7.40
N GLY A 306 -8.09 -27.50 -8.25
CA GLY A 306 -8.97 -28.45 -8.92
C GLY A 306 -8.21 -29.42 -9.85
N TYR A 307 -7.19 -28.91 -10.54
CA TYR A 307 -6.32 -29.72 -11.39
C TYR A 307 -5.53 -30.77 -10.62
N GLU A 308 -5.08 -30.47 -9.41
CA GLU A 308 -4.33 -31.41 -8.57
C GLU A 308 -5.23 -32.41 -7.82
N GLU A 309 -6.44 -32.01 -7.42
CA GLU A 309 -7.40 -32.88 -6.72
C GLU A 309 -7.73 -34.16 -7.51
N THR A 310 -7.65 -34.12 -8.84
CA THR A 310 -7.89 -35.27 -9.72
C THR A 310 -6.67 -36.18 -9.89
N ALA A 311 -5.48 -35.79 -9.44
CA ALA A 311 -4.28 -36.65 -9.43
C ALA A 311 -4.34 -37.71 -8.32
N LYS A 312 -4.96 -37.37 -7.19
CA LYS A 312 -5.01 -38.24 -6.00
C LYS A 312 -6.06 -39.36 -6.06
N GLY A 313 -6.94 -39.34 -7.06
CA GLY A 313 -7.98 -40.35 -7.25
C GLY A 313 -7.58 -41.54 -8.13
N SER A 314 -6.36 -41.57 -8.65
CA SER A 314 -5.85 -42.60 -9.56
C SER A 314 -4.67 -43.43 -8.99
N GLU A 315 -4.41 -43.33 -7.69
CA GLU A 315 -3.34 -44.07 -6.98
C GLU A 315 -3.87 -45.06 -5.91
N THR A 316 -5.13 -45.47 -6.00
CA THR A 316 -5.72 -46.59 -5.23
C THR A 316 -6.37 -47.58 -6.16
#